data_AF-A0A538PTZ3-F1
#
_entry.id   AF-A0A538PTZ3-F1
#
_cell.length_a   1.000
_cell.length_b   1.000
_cell.length_c   1.000
_cell.angle_alpha   90.00
_cell.angle_beta   90.00
_cell.angle_gamma   90.00
#
_symmetry.space_group_name_H-M   'P 1'
#
loop_
_entity.id
_entity.type
_entity.pdbx_description
1 polymer ?
#
loop_
_entity_poly.entity_id
_entity_poly.type
_entity_poly.pdbx_seq_one_letter_code
_entity_poly.pdbx_strand_id
1 'polypeptide(L)'
;MPPLARAALSLAIVTACAPTPPPAQPAASSPAAATAMASPAPPSAPAAAPAPAAPAPAPAAPATPPARPEPKTVQTYVKVSTPRVVLAHVRVIDGAGHPPAEDRNVVVEHGKITAIQPGADVAPSDGTTVLDLHGASVMPGIVGMHDHLFYIARPNYDEEWSWEPPLVVPEMMFSSPRLYLAAGVTTLRTTGS
;
A
#
# COMPACT_ATOMS: atom_id res chain seq x y z
N MET A 1 -6.55 -12.64 40.97
CA MET A 1 -5.57 -12.74 39.87
C MET A 1 -6.32 -13.04 38.57
N PRO A 2 -6.58 -12.05 37.70
CA PRO A 2 -7.13 -12.30 36.37
C PRO A 2 -5.99 -12.41 35.33
N PRO A 3 -6.22 -13.08 34.19
CA PRO A 3 -5.16 -13.40 33.23
C PRO A 3 -4.87 -12.22 32.28
N LEU A 4 -3.58 -12.02 31.98
CA LEU A 4 -3.12 -11.12 30.93
C LEU A 4 -3.63 -11.61 29.56
N ALA A 5 -4.63 -10.93 29.00
CA ALA A 5 -5.00 -11.07 27.60
C ALA A 5 -4.07 -10.20 26.73
N ARG A 6 -3.10 -10.85 26.07
CA ARG A 6 -2.30 -10.23 25.00
C ARG A 6 -3.21 -9.97 23.81
N ALA A 7 -3.63 -8.72 23.61
CA ALA A 7 -4.42 -8.30 22.45
C ALA A 7 -3.49 -8.03 21.26
N ALA A 8 -3.63 -8.83 20.19
CA ALA A 8 -2.95 -8.62 18.91
C ALA A 8 -3.38 -7.29 18.29
N LEU A 9 -2.42 -6.43 17.95
CA LEU A 9 -2.60 -5.12 17.32
C LEU A 9 -2.90 -5.34 15.82
N SER A 10 -4.04 -4.83 15.35
CA SER A 10 -4.35 -4.72 13.91
C SER A 10 -4.59 -3.25 13.65
N LEU A 11 -3.49 -2.51 13.62
CA LEU A 11 -3.36 -1.39 12.70
C LEU A 11 -3.09 -2.06 11.34
N ALA A 12 -3.62 -1.56 10.22
CA ALA A 12 -3.23 -2.05 8.88
C ALA A 12 -1.81 -1.57 8.52
N ILE A 13 -0.88 -1.83 9.44
CA ILE A 13 0.53 -1.52 9.48
C ILE A 13 1.16 -2.69 10.23
N VAL A 14 2.02 -3.44 9.54
CA VAL A 14 2.90 -4.53 9.99
C VAL A 14 2.31 -5.95 9.84
N THR A 15 2.54 -6.54 8.66
CA THR A 15 2.88 -7.97 8.60
C THR A 15 4.39 -8.08 8.90
N ALA A 16 4.73 -8.74 10.01
CA ALA A 16 6.12 -9.06 10.34
C ALA A 16 6.62 -10.22 9.47
N CYS A 17 7.73 -10.02 8.76
CA CYS A 17 8.52 -11.11 8.21
C CYS A 17 10.01 -10.74 8.38
N ALA A 18 10.81 -11.65 8.93
CA ALA A 18 12.25 -11.57 9.12
C ALA A 18 12.91 -12.84 8.51
N PRO A 19 14.26 -12.93 8.37
CA PRO A 19 15.26 -11.96 7.95
C PRO A 19 15.81 -12.26 6.52
N THR A 20 16.60 -11.33 5.99
CA THR A 20 17.10 -11.18 4.61
C THR A 20 18.14 -12.25 4.15
N PRO A 21 18.10 -12.73 2.88
CA PRO A 21 19.21 -13.45 2.26
C PRO A 21 20.28 -12.51 1.66
N PRO A 22 21.54 -12.98 1.47
CA PRO A 22 22.68 -12.16 0.99
C PRO A 22 22.58 -11.77 -0.50
N PRO A 23 23.29 -10.71 -0.95
CA PRO A 23 23.14 -10.15 -2.29
C PRO A 23 23.69 -11.06 -3.40
N ALA A 24 22.91 -11.18 -4.48
CA ALA A 24 23.34 -11.81 -5.73
C ALA A 24 24.30 -10.90 -6.51
N GLN A 25 25.35 -11.49 -7.07
CA GLN A 25 26.33 -10.84 -7.94
C GLN A 25 25.73 -10.50 -9.32
N PRO A 26 26.21 -9.44 -10.01
CA PRO A 26 25.73 -9.10 -11.35
C PRO A 26 26.25 -10.08 -12.40
N ALA A 27 25.35 -10.51 -13.29
CA ALA A 27 25.67 -11.34 -14.45
C ALA A 27 26.50 -10.56 -15.49
N ALA A 28 27.57 -11.21 -15.96
CA ALA A 28 28.45 -10.73 -17.00
C ALA A 28 27.72 -10.64 -18.36
N SER A 29 27.98 -9.55 -19.09
CA SER A 29 27.66 -9.42 -20.51
C SER A 29 28.80 -10.01 -21.36
N SER A 30 28.43 -10.62 -22.49
CA SER A 30 29.36 -11.04 -23.56
C SER A 30 28.75 -10.74 -24.94
N PRO A 31 29.57 -10.67 -26.01
CA PRO A 31 29.53 -9.53 -26.90
C PRO A 31 29.00 -9.81 -28.32
N ALA A 32 28.85 -8.70 -29.03
CA ALA A 32 28.65 -8.44 -30.44
C ALA A 32 28.94 -9.56 -31.47
N ALA A 33 28.09 -9.61 -32.50
CA ALA A 33 28.47 -9.96 -33.85
C ALA A 33 28.20 -8.77 -34.78
N ALA A 34 29.26 -8.31 -35.45
CA ALA A 34 29.27 -7.23 -36.41
C ALA A 34 28.84 -7.71 -37.80
N THR A 35 28.23 -6.83 -38.59
CA THR A 35 28.34 -6.86 -40.06
C THR A 35 28.35 -5.41 -40.56
N ALA A 36 29.39 -5.10 -41.32
CA ALA A 36 29.62 -3.82 -41.97
C ALA A 36 28.65 -3.60 -43.14
N MET A 37 28.43 -2.35 -43.55
CA MET A 37 28.75 -1.84 -44.90
C MET A 37 28.24 -0.41 -45.12
N ALA A 38 29.09 0.34 -45.82
CA ALA A 38 28.82 1.53 -46.65
C ALA A 38 28.51 2.88 -45.98
N SER A 39 29.46 3.80 -46.15
CA SER A 39 29.35 5.24 -45.89
C SER A 39 28.82 5.98 -47.13
N PRO A 40 27.84 6.89 -47.00
CA PRO A 40 27.63 7.98 -47.95
C PRO A 40 27.95 9.36 -47.33
N ALA A 41 28.13 10.34 -48.22
CA ALA A 41 28.58 11.72 -48.01
C ALA A 41 27.78 12.54 -46.97
N PRO A 42 28.35 13.63 -46.41
CA PRO A 42 27.70 14.39 -45.35
C PRO A 42 26.54 15.26 -45.88
N PRO A 43 25.35 15.22 -45.26
CA PRO A 43 24.37 16.28 -45.43
C PRO A 43 24.70 17.48 -44.54
N SER A 44 24.41 18.66 -45.08
CA SER A 44 24.50 19.99 -44.48
C SER A 44 23.81 20.09 -43.10
N ALA A 45 24.43 20.86 -42.21
CA ALA A 45 23.99 21.08 -40.83
C ALA A 45 22.51 21.52 -40.73
N PRO A 46 21.69 20.90 -39.85
CA PRO A 46 20.38 21.43 -39.54
C PRO A 46 20.49 22.64 -38.61
N ALA A 47 19.63 23.64 -38.84
CA ALA A 47 19.45 24.77 -37.94
C ALA A 47 19.06 24.29 -36.54
N ALA A 48 19.64 24.92 -35.51
CA ALA A 48 19.37 24.63 -34.11
C ALA A 48 17.87 24.68 -33.80
N ALA A 49 17.32 23.57 -33.31
CA ALA A 49 15.96 23.52 -32.79
C ALA A 49 15.85 24.41 -31.53
N PRO A 50 14.73 25.13 -31.34
CA PRO A 50 14.49 25.88 -30.12
C PRO A 50 14.35 24.94 -28.92
N ALA A 51 14.87 25.36 -27.76
CA ALA A 51 14.80 24.61 -26.51
C ALA A 51 13.35 24.26 -26.12
N PRO A 52 13.09 23.07 -25.52
CA PRO A 52 11.75 22.71 -25.09
C PRO A 52 11.27 23.64 -23.97
N ALA A 53 10.05 24.16 -24.13
CA ALA A 53 9.38 24.94 -23.11
C ALA A 53 9.17 24.10 -21.83
N ALA A 54 9.39 24.72 -20.67
CA ALA A 54 9.20 24.08 -19.37
C ALA A 54 7.76 23.54 -19.20
N PRO A 55 7.58 22.37 -18.56
CA PRO A 55 6.25 21.81 -18.34
C PRO A 55 5.45 22.69 -17.39
N ALA A 56 4.17 22.92 -17.73
CA ALA A 56 3.23 23.63 -16.88
C ALA A 56 3.02 22.89 -15.54
N PRO A 57 2.81 23.60 -14.42
CA PRO A 57 2.57 22.97 -13.13
C PRO A 57 1.28 22.14 -13.16
N ALA A 58 1.35 20.92 -12.62
CA ALA A 58 0.20 20.04 -12.49
C ALA A 58 -0.90 20.68 -11.60
N PRO A 59 -2.19 20.49 -11.93
CA PRO A 59 -3.27 21.04 -11.12
C PRO A 59 -3.28 20.42 -9.72
N ALA A 60 -3.51 21.25 -8.71
CA ALA A 60 -3.61 20.83 -7.33
C ALA A 60 -4.73 19.78 -7.15
N ALA A 61 -4.41 18.68 -6.46
CA ALA A 61 -5.38 17.65 -6.12
C ALA A 61 -6.55 18.24 -5.29
N PRO A 62 -7.80 17.79 -5.51
CA PRO A 62 -8.96 18.31 -4.78
C PRO A 62 -8.85 18.01 -3.28
N ALA A 63 -9.29 18.97 -2.47
CA ALA A 63 -9.31 18.86 -1.02
C ALA A 63 -10.22 17.71 -0.56
N THR A 64 -9.74 16.93 0.41
CA THR A 64 -10.49 15.84 1.04
C THR A 64 -11.76 16.40 1.71
N PRO A 65 -12.96 15.83 1.46
CA PRO A 65 -14.18 16.23 2.16
C PRO A 65 -14.05 16.05 3.69
N PRO A 66 -14.77 16.85 4.50
CA PRO A 66 -14.78 16.67 5.95
C PRO A 66 -15.30 15.28 6.32
N ALA A 67 -14.64 14.65 7.30
CA ALA A 67 -15.01 13.32 7.77
C ALA A 67 -16.46 13.31 8.27
N ARG A 68 -17.29 12.44 7.68
CA ARG A 68 -18.64 12.15 8.18
C ARG A 68 -18.50 11.50 9.57
N PRO A 69 -19.39 11.79 10.54
CA PRO A 69 -19.38 11.07 11.81
C PRO A 69 -19.47 9.55 11.57
N GLU A 70 -18.46 8.82 12.04
CA GLU A 70 -18.36 7.39 11.81
C GLU A 70 -19.55 6.66 12.49
N PRO A 71 -20.23 5.73 11.80
CA PRO A 71 -21.25 4.89 12.40
C PRO A 71 -20.71 4.18 13.64
N LYS A 72 -21.55 3.97 14.68
CA LYS A 72 -21.14 3.25 15.90
C LYS A 72 -20.48 1.89 15.63
N THR A 73 -20.82 1.25 14.52
CA THR A 73 -20.23 -0.02 14.07
C THR A 73 -18.77 0.09 13.67
N VAL A 74 -18.32 1.23 13.13
CA VAL A 74 -16.92 1.45 12.74
C VAL A 74 -16.03 1.63 13.98
N GLN A 75 -16.55 2.32 14.99
CA GLN A 75 -15.80 2.60 16.23
C GLN A 75 -15.34 1.32 16.96
N THR A 76 -16.08 0.22 16.83
CA THR A 76 -15.68 -1.10 17.38
C THR A 76 -14.37 -1.62 16.78
N TYR A 77 -13.99 -1.16 15.59
CA TYR A 77 -12.76 -1.57 14.89
C TYR A 77 -11.61 -0.56 15.04
N VAL A 78 -11.84 0.61 15.63
CA VAL A 78 -10.83 1.67 15.79
C VAL A 78 -10.09 1.50 17.11
N LYS A 79 -8.78 1.23 17.05
CA LYS A 79 -7.93 1.10 18.24
C LYS A 79 -7.34 2.42 18.73
N VAL A 80 -7.08 3.35 17.81
CA VAL A 80 -6.48 4.64 18.10
C VAL A 80 -7.29 5.71 17.38
N SER A 81 -7.82 6.67 18.14
CA SER A 81 -8.70 7.73 17.65
C SER A 81 -8.23 9.13 18.06
N THR A 82 -6.99 9.25 18.55
CA THR A 82 -6.39 10.53 18.90
C THR A 82 -6.12 11.37 17.63
N PRO A 83 -6.19 12.71 17.72
CA PRO A 83 -5.92 13.59 16.59
C PRO A 83 -4.52 13.41 15.99
N ARG A 84 -3.55 13.02 16.82
CA ARG A 84 -2.15 12.83 16.44
C ARG A 84 -1.67 11.44 16.87
N VAL A 85 -1.05 10.72 15.95
CA VAL A 85 -0.46 9.41 16.19
C VAL A 85 0.99 9.42 15.71
N VAL A 86 1.90 8.94 16.54
CA VAL A 86 3.31 8.76 16.19
C VAL A 86 3.63 7.27 16.23
N LEU A 87 4.07 6.74 15.10
CA LEU A 87 4.63 5.40 14.98
C LEU A 87 6.14 5.55 15.15
N ALA A 88 6.67 5.23 16.32
CA ALA A 88 8.07 5.42 16.66
C ALA A 88 8.89 4.17 16.32
N HIS A 89 10.14 4.37 15.89
CA HIS A 89 11.13 3.32 15.63
C HIS A 89 10.69 2.24 14.64
N VAL A 90 9.94 2.63 13.61
CA VAL A 90 9.50 1.73 12.54
C VAL A 90 10.51 1.67 11.40
N ARG A 91 10.59 0.50 10.75
CA ARG A 91 11.20 0.37 9.43
C ARG A 91 10.19 0.73 8.34
N VAL A 92 10.47 1.70 7.49
CA VAL A 92 9.53 2.19 6.48
C VAL A 92 9.81 1.59 5.11
N ILE A 93 8.79 0.96 4.52
CA ILE A 93 8.76 0.52 3.12
C ILE A 93 7.80 1.46 2.40
N ASP A 94 8.28 2.33 1.52
CA ASP A 94 7.47 3.42 0.94
C ASP A 94 6.59 3.02 -0.26
N GLY A 95 6.80 1.81 -0.79
CA GLY A 95 6.09 1.30 -1.98
C GLY A 95 6.60 1.87 -3.32
N ALA A 96 7.61 2.75 -3.31
CA ALA A 96 8.23 3.30 -4.52
C ALA A 96 9.40 2.45 -5.05
N GLY A 97 9.74 1.36 -4.36
CA GLY A 97 10.82 0.44 -4.74
C GLY A 97 12.20 0.84 -4.23
N HIS A 98 12.30 1.91 -3.42
CA HIS A 98 13.54 2.26 -2.74
C HIS A 98 13.90 1.23 -1.66
N PRO A 99 15.19 1.14 -1.26
CA PRO A 99 15.57 0.40 -0.06
C PRO A 99 14.78 0.89 1.16
N PRO A 100 14.32 0.00 2.05
CA PRO A 100 13.57 0.41 3.23
C PRO A 100 14.38 1.33 4.15
N ALA A 101 13.73 2.36 4.68
CA ALA A 101 14.33 3.30 5.60
C ALA A 101 14.23 2.77 7.04
N GLU A 102 15.38 2.45 7.61
CA GLU A 102 15.47 1.94 8.99
C GLU A 102 15.26 3.05 10.01
N ASP A 103 14.71 2.68 11.16
CA ASP A 103 14.53 3.52 12.35
C ASP A 103 13.97 4.93 12.04
N ARG A 104 12.66 4.98 11.84
CA ARG A 104 11.92 6.19 11.53
C ARG A 104 10.75 6.39 12.46
N ASN A 105 10.41 7.66 12.67
CA ASN A 105 9.16 8.07 13.27
C ASN A 105 8.21 8.54 12.17
N VAL A 106 7.02 7.97 12.09
CA VAL A 106 5.95 8.41 11.18
C VAL A 106 4.88 9.13 11.98
N VAL A 107 4.63 10.39 11.61
CA VAL A 107 3.65 11.25 12.27
C VAL A 107 2.40 11.34 11.42
N VAL A 108 1.27 10.97 12.01
CA VAL A 108 -0.06 11.04 11.41
C VAL A 108 -0.90 12.04 12.19
N GLU A 109 -1.43 13.04 11.51
CA GLU A 109 -2.32 14.04 12.09
C GLU A 109 -3.60 14.11 11.25
N HIS A 110 -4.74 14.00 11.92
CA HIS A 110 -6.07 14.05 11.29
C HIS A 110 -6.21 13.10 10.07
N GLY A 111 -5.62 11.90 10.19
CA GLY A 111 -5.65 10.88 9.14
C GLY A 111 -4.69 11.10 7.98
N LYS A 112 -3.81 12.11 8.05
CA LYS A 112 -2.78 12.38 7.04
C LYS A 112 -1.39 12.18 7.62
N ILE A 113 -0.49 11.60 6.83
CA ILE A 113 0.94 11.56 7.19
C ILE A 113 1.49 12.97 7.01
N THR A 114 1.96 13.59 8.09
CA THR A 114 2.51 14.96 8.07
C THR A 114 4.03 14.97 8.07
N ALA A 115 4.67 13.93 8.62
CA ALA A 115 6.12 13.81 8.61
C ALA A 115 6.60 12.36 8.69
N ILE A 116 7.77 12.12 8.10
CA ILE A 116 8.59 10.93 8.34
C ILE A 116 9.98 11.45 8.73
N GLN A 117 10.42 11.13 9.94
CA GLN A 117 11.63 11.68 10.56
C GLN A 117 12.56 10.57 11.02
N PRO A 118 13.87 10.84 11.24
CA PRO A 118 14.74 9.91 11.94
C PRO A 118 14.13 9.46 13.28
N GLY A 119 14.37 8.20 13.65
CA GLY A 119 13.89 7.62 14.89
C GLY A 119 14.38 8.39 16.12
N ALA A 120 13.48 8.60 17.07
CA ALA A 120 13.75 9.25 18.34
C ALA A 120 12.67 8.89 19.35
N ASP A 121 13.03 8.85 20.63
CA ASP A 121 12.07 8.69 21.70
C ASP A 121 11.11 9.90 21.73
N VAL A 122 9.81 9.62 21.69
CA VAL A 122 8.76 10.65 21.76
C VAL A 122 7.92 10.42 23.02
N ALA A 123 7.90 11.42 23.90
CA ALA A 123 7.06 11.38 25.07
C ALA A 123 5.57 11.51 24.65
N PRO A 124 4.67 10.70 25.24
CA PRO A 124 3.23 10.90 25.09
C PRO A 124 2.82 12.30 25.57
N SER A 125 1.87 12.92 24.88
CA SER A 125 1.28 14.20 25.25
C SER A 125 -0.22 14.17 25.02
N ASP A 126 -0.96 15.12 25.60
CA ASP A 126 -2.41 15.22 25.40
C ASP A 126 -2.76 15.25 23.90
N GLY A 127 -3.76 14.44 23.53
CA GLY A 127 -4.20 14.29 22.15
C GLY A 127 -3.21 13.58 21.22
N THR A 128 -2.09 13.03 21.73
CA THR A 128 -1.10 12.27 20.96
C THR A 128 -0.97 10.84 21.47
N THR A 129 -1.12 9.87 20.58
CA THR A 129 -0.75 8.47 20.86
C THR A 129 0.61 8.17 20.26
N VAL A 130 1.54 7.72 21.08
CA VAL A 130 2.85 7.23 20.62
C VAL A 130 2.83 5.70 20.70
N LEU A 131 3.16 5.06 19.58
CA LEU A 131 3.33 3.61 19.47
C LEU A 131 4.80 3.32 19.22
N ASP A 132 5.49 2.77 20.20
CA ASP A 132 6.84 2.23 20.01
C ASP A 132 6.75 0.88 19.29
N LEU A 133 7.38 0.82 18.12
CA LEU A 133 7.24 -0.26 17.16
C LEU A 133 8.61 -0.78 16.69
N HIS A 134 9.60 -0.80 17.58
CA HIS A 134 10.89 -1.47 17.32
C HIS A 134 10.71 -2.88 16.76
N GLY A 135 11.43 -3.17 15.66
CA GLY A 135 11.37 -4.45 14.95
C GLY A 135 10.14 -4.62 14.04
N ALA A 136 9.24 -3.64 14.00
CA ALA A 136 8.08 -3.62 13.13
C ALA A 136 8.39 -2.87 11.81
N SER A 137 7.67 -3.24 10.74
CA SER A 137 7.75 -2.54 9.44
C SER A 137 6.41 -1.91 9.07
N VAL A 138 6.45 -0.65 8.65
CA VAL A 138 5.30 0.05 8.07
C VAL A 138 5.38 0.07 6.55
N MET A 139 4.23 -0.14 5.91
CA MET A 139 4.04 -0.02 4.47
C MET A 139 2.74 0.74 4.19
N PRO A 140 2.58 1.34 2.99
CA PRO A 140 1.30 1.83 2.53
C PRO A 140 0.23 0.74 2.63
N GLY A 141 -1.02 1.15 2.88
CA GLY A 141 -2.14 0.24 2.82
C GLY A 141 -2.29 -0.35 1.41
N ILE A 142 -2.76 -1.60 1.34
CA ILE A 142 -2.82 -2.34 0.07
C ILE A 142 -3.93 -1.74 -0.81
N VAL A 143 -3.62 -1.60 -2.09
CA VAL A 143 -4.53 -1.10 -3.12
C VAL A 143 -4.97 -2.29 -3.98
N GLY A 144 -6.16 -2.81 -3.71
CA GLY A 144 -6.75 -3.94 -4.42
C GLY A 144 -7.37 -3.47 -5.74
N MET A 145 -6.81 -3.90 -6.87
CA MET A 145 -7.22 -3.42 -8.21
C MET A 145 -8.22 -4.33 -8.92
N HIS A 146 -8.41 -5.54 -8.41
CA HIS A 146 -9.27 -6.55 -9.01
C HIS A 146 -9.94 -7.32 -7.88
N ASP A 147 -10.96 -6.70 -7.30
CA ASP A 147 -11.71 -7.27 -6.18
C ASP A 147 -13.15 -7.51 -6.59
N HIS A 148 -13.74 -8.55 -6.03
CA HIS A 148 -15.15 -8.89 -6.21
C HIS A 148 -15.85 -8.76 -4.88
N LEU A 149 -17.03 -8.13 -4.89
CA LEU A 149 -17.88 -8.01 -3.71
C LEU A 149 -19.01 -9.04 -3.69
N PHE A 150 -19.12 -9.86 -4.74
CA PHE A 150 -19.96 -11.04 -4.78
C PHE A 150 -19.14 -12.32 -4.77
N TYR A 151 -19.82 -13.45 -4.59
CA TYR A 151 -19.26 -14.77 -4.84
C TYR A 151 -20.15 -15.54 -5.81
N ILE A 152 -19.56 -16.32 -6.72
CA ILE A 152 -20.34 -17.17 -7.60
C ILE A 152 -20.59 -18.51 -6.90
N ALA A 153 -21.84 -18.77 -6.55
CA ALA A 153 -22.29 -20.05 -6.04
C ALA A 153 -22.96 -20.85 -7.16
N ARG A 154 -22.41 -22.04 -7.42
CA ARG A 154 -22.99 -23.06 -8.29
C ARG A 154 -23.46 -24.22 -7.40
N PRO A 155 -24.71 -24.21 -6.92
CA PRO A 155 -25.25 -25.34 -6.19
C PRO A 155 -25.36 -26.56 -7.11
N ASN A 156 -25.57 -27.74 -6.54
CA ASN A 156 -25.86 -28.99 -7.28
C ASN A 156 -24.69 -29.52 -8.13
N TYR A 157 -23.48 -29.59 -7.55
CA TYR A 157 -22.41 -30.37 -8.18
C TYR A 157 -22.69 -31.88 -8.10
N ASP A 158 -22.44 -32.61 -9.19
CA ASP A 158 -22.40 -34.07 -9.20
C ASP A 158 -20.98 -34.63 -8.99
N GLU A 159 -20.82 -35.95 -9.03
CA GLU A 159 -19.54 -36.64 -8.82
C GLU A 159 -18.53 -36.35 -9.94
N GLU A 160 -19.02 -35.96 -11.11
CA GLU A 160 -18.25 -35.56 -12.29
C GLU A 160 -17.88 -34.07 -12.32
N TRP A 161 -18.23 -33.29 -11.28
CA TRP A 161 -18.06 -31.83 -11.20
C TRP A 161 -18.87 -31.03 -12.24
N SER A 162 -19.92 -31.63 -12.81
CA SER A 162 -20.96 -30.88 -13.52
C SER A 162 -21.87 -30.17 -12.52
N TRP A 163 -22.58 -29.13 -12.96
CA TRP A 163 -23.52 -28.39 -12.11
C TRP A 163 -24.81 -28.08 -12.88
N GLU A 164 -25.94 -28.18 -12.18
CA GLU A 164 -27.25 -27.82 -12.72
C GLU A 164 -27.70 -26.43 -12.22
N PRO A 165 -28.45 -25.64 -13.02
CA PRO A 165 -29.02 -24.37 -12.60
C PRO A 165 -29.78 -24.44 -11.26
N PRO A 166 -29.86 -23.32 -10.50
CA PRO A 166 -29.51 -21.96 -10.89
C PRO A 166 -28.08 -21.54 -10.52
N LEU A 167 -27.50 -20.64 -11.34
CA LEU A 167 -26.35 -19.85 -10.93
C LEU A 167 -26.78 -18.81 -9.89
N VAL A 168 -26.12 -18.76 -8.74
CA VAL A 168 -26.42 -17.78 -7.69
C VAL A 168 -25.22 -16.85 -7.50
N VAL A 169 -25.47 -15.53 -7.54
CA VAL A 169 -24.42 -14.51 -7.42
C VAL A 169 -24.78 -13.56 -6.27
N PRO A 170 -24.67 -13.99 -5.01
CA PRO A 170 -24.98 -13.14 -3.86
C PRO A 170 -23.94 -12.02 -3.71
N GLU A 171 -24.43 -10.79 -3.59
CA GLU A 171 -23.64 -9.66 -3.14
C GLU A 171 -23.31 -9.80 -1.63
N MET A 172 -22.04 -9.65 -1.29
CA MET A 172 -21.50 -9.82 0.05
C MET A 172 -21.06 -8.47 0.65
N MET A 173 -21.88 -7.44 0.46
CA MET A 173 -21.58 -6.04 0.84
C MET A 173 -21.27 -5.85 2.33
N PHE A 174 -21.71 -6.77 3.20
CA PHE A 174 -21.37 -6.73 4.61
C PHE A 174 -20.02 -7.40 4.91
N SER A 175 -19.78 -8.62 4.43
CA SER A 175 -18.59 -9.39 4.79
C SER A 175 -17.37 -9.01 3.95
N SER A 176 -17.50 -8.91 2.63
CA SER A 176 -16.37 -8.76 1.72
C SER A 176 -15.52 -7.51 2.01
N PRO A 177 -16.08 -6.28 2.11
CA PRO A 177 -15.27 -5.10 2.41
C PRO A 177 -14.52 -5.20 3.74
N ARG A 178 -15.11 -5.84 4.75
CA ARG A 178 -14.49 -6.00 6.08
C ARG A 178 -13.35 -7.01 6.04
N LEU A 179 -13.52 -8.11 5.31
CA LEU A 179 -12.48 -9.12 5.12
C LEU A 179 -11.30 -8.57 4.32
N TYR A 180 -11.56 -7.79 3.25
CA TYR A 180 -10.50 -7.08 2.52
C TYR A 180 -9.73 -6.10 3.42
N LEU A 181 -10.44 -5.30 4.23
CA LEU A 181 -9.79 -4.40 5.19
C LEU A 181 -8.96 -5.16 6.24
N ALA A 182 -9.47 -6.28 6.74
CA ALA A 182 -8.75 -7.14 7.68
C ALA A 182 -7.50 -7.77 7.06
N ALA A 183 -7.49 -8.01 5.74
CA ALA A 183 -6.33 -8.45 4.97
C ALA A 183 -5.36 -7.30 4.63
N GLY A 184 -5.65 -6.06 5.03
CA GLY A 184 -4.80 -4.89 4.81
C GLY A 184 -5.12 -4.08 3.55
N VAL A 185 -6.19 -4.43 2.80
CA VAL A 185 -6.66 -3.65 1.65
C VAL A 185 -7.42 -2.42 2.15
N THR A 186 -6.78 -1.26 2.05
CA THR A 186 -7.35 0.02 2.50
C THR A 186 -8.04 0.78 1.37
N THR A 187 -7.81 0.39 0.12
CA THR A 187 -8.46 0.97 -1.05
C THR A 187 -8.70 -0.14 -2.05
N LEU A 188 -9.91 -0.21 -2.61
CA LEU A 188 -10.31 -1.27 -3.52
C LEU A 188 -10.98 -0.71 -4.76
N ARG A 189 -10.78 -1.38 -5.89
CA ARG A 189 -11.56 -1.22 -7.12
C ARG A 189 -12.33 -2.51 -7.36
N THR A 190 -13.65 -2.42 -7.34
CA THR A 190 -14.50 -3.53 -7.75
C THR A 190 -14.41 -3.74 -9.28
N THR A 191 -14.25 -4.98 -9.70
CA THR A 191 -14.31 -5.43 -11.11
C THR A 191 -15.49 -6.37 -11.37
N GLY A 192 -16.44 -6.37 -10.43
CA GLY A 192 -17.61 -7.23 -10.41
C GLY A 192 -18.37 -6.98 -9.11
N SER A 193 -19.39 -6.11 -9.22
CA SER A 193 -20.50 -5.82 -8.30
C SER A 193 -21.32 -4.66 -8.87
#